data_AF-A0A958HU89-F1
#
_entry.id   AF-A0A958HU89-F1
#
_cell.length_a   1.000
_cell.length_b   1.000
_cell.length_c   1.000
_cell.angle_alpha   90.00
_cell.angle_beta   90.00
_cell.angle_gamma   90.00
#
_symmetry.space_group_name_H-M   'P 1'
#
loop_
_entity.id
_entity.type
_entity.pdbx_description
1 polymer ?
#
loop_
_entity_poly.entity_id
_entity_poly.type
_entity_poly.pdbx_seq_one_letter_code
_entity_poly.pdbx_strand_id
1 'polypeptide(L)'
;MIKMYSMRPGSDAEIIDEAYLMEKLGLRPAQVIDYLALMGDSSDNVPGVPKVGKKTAQSLLGEYGSIQGIYDNLEQISKKAVQQSLRENRELAEMSRQLVTLHCDVPVEVD
;
A
#
# COMPACT_ATOMS: atom_id res chain seq x y z
N MET A 1 5.63 20.52 -0.07
CA MET A 1 5.62 19.41 0.90
C MET A 1 4.17 19.20 1.31
N ILE A 2 3.59 18.03 1.05
CA ILE A 2 2.20 17.69 1.44
C ILE A 2 2.25 17.08 2.84
N LYS A 3 1.33 17.51 3.72
CA LYS A 3 1.17 16.96 5.07
C LYS A 3 -0.27 16.54 5.26
N MET A 4 -0.50 15.36 5.82
CA MET A 4 -1.84 14.90 6.18
C MET A 4 -2.02 15.08 7.68
N TYR A 5 -3.08 15.78 8.09
CA TYR A 5 -3.43 15.98 9.49
C TYR A 5 -4.50 14.94 9.87
N SER A 6 -4.11 13.94 10.66
CA SER A 6 -5.04 12.95 11.20
C SER A 6 -5.73 13.50 12.44
N MET A 7 -7.02 13.81 12.30
CA MET A 7 -7.88 14.38 13.34
C MET A 7 -8.78 13.30 13.96
N ARG A 8 -8.18 12.31 14.64
CA ARG A 8 -8.98 11.29 15.33
C ARG A 8 -9.73 11.91 16.52
N PRO A 9 -11.04 11.65 16.69
CA PRO A 9 -11.80 12.19 17.82
C PRO A 9 -11.17 11.82 19.17
N GLY A 10 -10.94 12.82 20.04
CA GLY A 10 -10.39 12.60 21.38
C GLY A 10 -8.86 12.51 21.46
N SER A 11 -8.13 12.79 20.37
CA SER A 11 -6.67 12.90 20.37
C SER A 11 -6.19 14.18 19.68
N ASP A 12 -4.98 14.63 20.03
CA ASP A 12 -4.32 15.72 19.32
C ASP A 12 -4.07 15.36 17.84
N ALA A 13 -4.00 16.38 16.99
CA ALA A 13 -3.73 16.22 15.57
C ALA A 13 -2.36 15.55 15.34
N GLU A 14 -2.36 14.41 14.66
CA GLU A 14 -1.12 13.73 14.25
C GLU A 14 -0.76 14.14 12.81
N ILE A 15 0.48 14.58 12.59
CA ILE A 15 0.97 14.88 11.25
C ILE A 15 1.53 13.59 10.66
N ILE A 16 0.92 13.15 9.57
CA ILE A 16 1.38 12.04 8.74
C ILE A 16 2.09 12.64 7.53
N ASP A 17 3.42 12.58 7.58
CA ASP A 17 4.34 13.00 6.53
C ASP A 17 5.32 11.87 6.19
N GLU A 18 6.29 12.14 5.31
CA GLU A 18 7.30 11.13 4.92
C GLU A 18 8.11 10.60 6.12
N ALA A 19 8.45 11.45 7.09
CA ALA A 19 9.18 11.03 8.28
C ALA A 19 8.34 10.06 9.12
N TYR A 20 7.06 10.37 9.31
CA TYR A 20 6.11 9.46 9.96
C TYR A 20 6.01 8.12 9.24
N LEU A 21 5.87 8.13 7.90
CA LEU A 21 5.75 6.89 7.11
C LEU A 21 7.03 6.05 7.20
N MET A 22 8.20 6.66 7.15
CA MET A 22 9.47 5.96 7.29
C MET A 22 9.64 5.39 8.72
N GLU A 23 9.33 6.15 9.76
CA GLU A 23 9.46 5.70 11.15
C GLU A 23 8.46 4.59 11.50
N LYS A 24 7.18 4.77 11.16
CA LYS A 24 6.11 3.86 11.59
C LYS A 24 5.90 2.70 10.63
N LEU A 25 6.14 2.91 9.34
CA LEU A 25 5.82 1.94 8.29
C LEU A 25 7.04 1.47 7.50
N GLY A 26 8.17 2.18 7.52
CA GLY A 26 9.31 1.88 6.66
C GLY A 26 9.01 2.11 5.17
N LEU A 27 8.07 3.01 4.87
CA LEU A 27 7.58 3.26 3.52
C LEU A 27 7.76 4.71 3.13
N ARG A 28 7.98 4.94 1.84
CA ARG A 28 7.90 6.26 1.22
C ARG A 28 6.45 6.57 0.81
N PRO A 29 6.05 7.85 0.68
CA PRO A 29 4.72 8.22 0.22
C PRO A 29 4.27 7.50 -1.06
N ALA A 30 5.18 7.36 -2.04
CA ALA A 30 4.90 6.68 -3.32
C ALA A 30 4.58 5.17 -3.17
N GLN A 31 4.87 4.56 -2.03
CA GLN A 31 4.65 3.12 -1.78
C GLN A 31 3.34 2.84 -1.06
N VAL A 32 2.60 3.87 -0.60
CA VAL A 32 1.36 3.68 0.17
C VAL A 32 0.27 3.00 -0.64
N ILE A 33 0.13 3.35 -1.93
CA ILE A 33 -0.80 2.71 -2.86
C ILE A 33 -0.49 1.22 -2.99
N ASP A 34 0.77 0.87 -3.25
CA ASP A 34 1.18 -0.53 -3.39
C ASP A 34 1.04 -1.29 -2.06
N TYR A 35 1.28 -0.63 -0.93
CA TYR A 35 1.10 -1.20 0.40
C TYR A 35 -0.36 -1.59 0.63
N LEU A 36 -1.31 -0.67 0.41
CA LEU A 36 -2.74 -0.94 0.53
C LEU A 36 -3.21 -1.99 -0.49
N ALA A 37 -2.71 -1.95 -1.72
CA ALA A 37 -3.02 -2.94 -2.74
C ALA A 37 -2.59 -4.37 -2.35
N LEU A 38 -1.47 -4.49 -1.62
CA LEU A 38 -0.96 -5.78 -1.15
C LEU A 38 -1.69 -6.27 0.10
N MET A 39 -1.86 -5.41 1.10
CA MET A 39 -2.44 -5.82 2.38
C MET A 39 -3.95 -5.73 2.49
N GLY A 40 -4.59 -5.06 1.54
CA GLY A 40 -6.01 -4.75 1.57
C GLY A 40 -6.35 -3.60 2.50
N ASP A 41 -7.62 -3.21 2.46
CA ASP A 41 -8.23 -2.24 3.36
C ASP A 41 -9.62 -2.74 3.75
N SER A 42 -9.75 -3.20 5.00
CA SER A 42 -11.01 -3.74 5.50
C SER A 42 -12.10 -2.68 5.69
N SER A 43 -11.73 -1.40 5.87
CA SER A 43 -12.72 -0.32 6.00
C SER A 43 -13.45 -0.11 4.68
N ASP A 44 -12.70 -0.17 3.58
CA ASP A 44 -13.19 0.12 2.24
C ASP A 44 -13.42 -1.14 1.39
N ASN A 45 -13.45 -2.31 2.02
CA ASN A 45 -13.63 -3.62 1.38
C ASN A 45 -12.62 -3.91 0.25
N VAL A 46 -11.42 -3.35 0.33
CA VAL A 46 -10.33 -3.67 -0.59
C VAL A 46 -9.71 -5.00 -0.16
N PRO A 47 -9.75 -6.05 -1.01
CA PRO A 47 -9.40 -7.40 -0.58
C PRO A 47 -7.90 -7.60 -0.35
N GLY A 48 -7.05 -6.93 -1.14
CA GLY A 48 -5.61 -7.16 -1.13
C GLY A 48 -5.21 -8.56 -1.61
N VAL A 49 -3.97 -8.96 -1.32
CA VAL A 49 -3.45 -10.28 -1.67
C VAL A 49 -3.52 -11.21 -0.44
N PRO A 50 -4.18 -12.38 -0.53
CA PRO A 50 -4.22 -13.33 0.56
C PRO A 50 -2.81 -13.66 1.09
N LYS A 51 -2.67 -13.86 2.41
CA LYS A 51 -1.39 -14.12 3.11
C LYS A 51 -0.38 -12.97 3.09
N VAL A 52 -0.69 -11.83 2.48
CA VAL A 52 0.17 -10.63 2.47
C VAL A 52 -0.40 -9.61 3.44
N GLY A 53 -0.17 -9.76 4.75
CA GLY A 53 -0.56 -8.74 5.73
C GLY A 53 0.45 -7.59 5.82
N LYS A 54 0.17 -6.59 6.67
CA LYS A 54 1.01 -5.39 6.94
C LYS A 54 2.53 -5.67 6.93
N LYS A 55 3.00 -6.59 7.77
CA LYS A 55 4.43 -6.91 7.91
C LYS A 55 5.04 -7.50 6.63
N THR A 56 4.27 -8.34 5.92
CA THR A 56 4.71 -8.94 4.67
C THR A 56 4.79 -7.89 3.57
N ALA A 57 3.77 -7.03 3.44
CA ALA A 57 3.76 -5.93 2.49
C ALA A 57 4.94 -4.97 2.72
N GLN A 58 5.20 -4.57 3.97
CA GLN A 58 6.35 -3.74 4.33
C GLN A 58 7.69 -4.39 3.94
N SER A 59 7.87 -5.68 4.26
CA SER A 59 9.09 -6.40 3.90
C SER A 59 9.29 -6.46 2.39
N LEU A 60 8.24 -6.80 1.64
CA LEU A 60 8.31 -6.89 0.18
C LEU A 60 8.58 -5.54 -0.47
N LEU A 61 7.94 -4.47 -0.01
CA LEU A 61 8.15 -3.12 -0.56
C LEU A 61 9.48 -2.51 -0.13
N GLY A 62 9.99 -2.87 1.05
CA GLY A 62 11.34 -2.51 1.46
C GLY A 62 12.41 -3.16 0.59
N GLU A 63 12.22 -4.42 0.21
CA GLU A 63 13.18 -5.18 -0.60
C GLU A 63 13.08 -4.89 -2.10
N TYR A 64 11.86 -4.84 -2.65
CA TYR A 64 11.61 -4.76 -4.09
C TYR A 64 11.07 -3.39 -4.55
N GLY A 65 10.84 -2.47 -3.62
CA GLY A 65 10.52 -1.07 -3.90
C GLY A 65 9.09 -0.77 -4.36
N SER A 66 8.45 -1.65 -5.12
CA SER A 66 7.10 -1.46 -5.67
C SER A 66 6.41 -2.80 -5.95
N ILE A 67 5.10 -2.78 -6.19
CA ILE A 67 4.37 -3.98 -6.60
C ILE A 67 4.91 -4.57 -7.90
N GLN A 68 5.32 -3.72 -8.86
CA GLN A 68 5.95 -4.17 -10.10
C GLN A 68 7.28 -4.86 -9.81
N GLY A 69 8.12 -4.26 -8.96
CA GLY A 69 9.39 -4.86 -8.55
C GLY A 69 9.21 -6.22 -7.86
N ILE A 70 8.14 -6.39 -7.07
CA ILE A 70 7.79 -7.68 -6.46
C ILE A 70 7.48 -8.72 -7.53
N TYR A 71 6.66 -8.39 -8.54
CA TYR A 71 6.30 -9.31 -9.60
C TYR A 71 7.46 -9.62 -10.57
N ASP A 72 8.33 -8.64 -10.84
CA ASP A 72 9.55 -8.83 -11.65
C ASP A 72 10.54 -9.79 -10.97
N ASN A 73 10.53 -9.83 -9.64
CA ASN A 73 11.42 -10.68 -8.83
C ASN A 73 10.64 -11.80 -8.11
N LEU A 74 9.47 -12.18 -8.61
CA LEU A 74 8.55 -13.09 -7.91
C LEU A 74 9.22 -14.40 -7.50
N GLU A 75 10.11 -14.94 -8.35
CA GLU A 75 10.82 -16.20 -8.12
C GLU A 75 11.85 -16.14 -6.98
N GLN A 76 12.32 -14.95 -6.61
CA GLN A 76 13.32 -14.72 -5.55
C GLN A 76 12.70 -14.65 -4.15
N ILE A 77 11.38 -14.52 -4.04
CA ILE A 77 10.67 -14.44 -2.76
C ILE A 77 10.83 -15.76 -1.98
N SER A 78 11.56 -15.69 -0.86
CA SER A 78 11.91 -16.85 -0.03
C SER A 78 10.70 -17.57 0.57
N LYS A 79 9.66 -16.83 0.97
CA LYS A 79 8.43 -17.37 1.57
C LYS A 79 7.54 -17.98 0.48
N LYS A 80 7.67 -19.29 0.26
CA LYS A 80 6.92 -20.03 -0.77
C LYS A 80 5.40 -19.83 -0.75
N ALA A 81 4.79 -19.76 0.43
CA ALA A 81 3.35 -19.51 0.56
C ALA A 81 2.94 -18.09 0.10
N VAL A 82 3.80 -17.08 0.31
CA VAL A 82 3.58 -15.70 -0.12
C VAL A 82 3.82 -15.60 -1.63
N GLN A 83 4.92 -16.17 -2.12
CA GLN A 83 5.24 -16.27 -3.55
C GLN A 83 4.08 -16.89 -4.34
N GLN A 84 3.56 -18.03 -3.89
CA GLN A 84 2.43 -18.69 -4.54
C GLN A 84 1.17 -17.84 -4.51
N SER A 85 0.86 -17.22 -3.36
CA SER A 85 -0.31 -16.35 -3.24
C SER A 85 -0.24 -15.14 -4.17
N LEU A 86 0.92 -14.48 -4.26
CA LEU A 86 1.15 -13.38 -5.19
C LEU A 86 0.95 -13.82 -6.64
N ARG A 87 1.46 -15.01 -7.00
CA ARG A 87 1.30 -15.59 -8.36
C ARG A 87 -0.17 -15.82 -8.70
N GLU A 88 -0.92 -16.45 -7.79
CA GLU A 88 -2.33 -16.82 -8.00
C GLU A 88 -3.27 -15.61 -7.98
N ASN A 89 -2.90 -14.53 -7.29
CA ASN A 89 -3.77 -13.38 -7.04
C ASN A 89 -3.23 -12.08 -7.67
N ARG A 90 -2.50 -12.19 -8.80
CA ARG A 90 -1.96 -11.01 -9.49
C ARG A 90 -3.04 -10.03 -9.93
N GLU A 91 -4.10 -10.52 -10.57
CA GLU A 91 -5.22 -9.69 -11.01
C GLU A 91 -5.92 -9.01 -9.83
N LEU A 92 -6.01 -9.71 -8.68
CA LEU A 92 -6.60 -9.16 -7.46
C LEU A 92 -5.75 -8.03 -6.88
N ALA A 93 -4.42 -8.16 -6.95
CA ALA A 93 -3.47 -7.14 -6.54
C ALA A 93 -3.57 -5.89 -7.44
N GLU A 94 -3.65 -6.10 -8.77
CA GLU A 94 -3.82 -5.04 -9.76
C GLU A 94 -5.17 -4.31 -9.59
N MET A 95 -6.26 -5.04 -9.37
CA MET A 95 -7.58 -4.48 -9.07
C MET A 95 -7.56 -3.70 -7.75
N SER A 96 -6.99 -4.27 -6.68
CA SER A 96 -6.89 -3.59 -5.37
C SER A 96 -6.09 -2.29 -5.49
N ARG A 97 -5.04 -2.28 -6.32
CA ARG A 97 -4.25 -1.08 -6.62
C ARG A 97 -5.07 0.01 -7.31
N GLN A 98 -5.91 -0.36 -8.27
CA GLN A 98 -6.82 0.60 -8.92
C GLN A 98 -7.79 1.21 -7.90
N LEU A 99 -8.39 0.39 -7.03
CA LEU A 99 -9.36 0.85 -6.04
C LEU A 99 -8.80 1.85 -5.03
N VAL A 100 -7.54 1.67 -4.62
CA VAL A 100 -6.89 2.56 -3.62
C VAL A 100 -6.14 3.74 -4.24
N THR A 101 -6.14 3.86 -5.58
CA THR A 101 -5.47 4.96 -6.27
C THR A 101 -6.41 6.17 -6.36
N LEU A 102 -5.96 7.30 -5.82
CA LEU A 102 -6.68 8.57 -5.99
C LEU A 102 -6.58 9.07 -7.43
N HIS A 103 -7.73 9.45 -8.00
CA HIS A 103 -7.79 10.12 -9.29
C HIS A 103 -7.59 11.63 -9.09
N CYS A 104 -6.42 12.14 -9.47
CA CYS A 104 -6.07 13.55 -9.28
C CYS A 104 -6.58 14.49 -10.38
N ASP A 105 -7.07 13.94 -11.49
CA ASP A 105 -7.48 14.72 -12.68
C ASP A 105 -9.01 14.92 -12.75
N VAL A 106 -9.69 14.82 -11.61
CA VAL A 106 -11.13 15.06 -11.52
C VAL A 106 -11.38 16.56 -11.73
N PRO A 107 -12.23 16.98 -12.70
CA PRO A 107 -12.55 18.38 -12.89
C PRO A 107 -13.32 18.89 -11.67
N VAL A 108 -12.71 19.79 -10.92
CA VAL A 108 -13.34 20.50 -9.80
C VAL A 108 -13.48 21.95 -10.18
N GLU A 109 -14.72 22.44 -10.24
CA GLU A 109 -15.00 23.87 -10.37
C GLU A 109 -14.81 24.54 -9.01
N VAL A 110 -14.16 25.70 -9.00
CA VAL A 110 -13.94 26.52 -7.81
C VAL A 110 -14.61 27.87 -8.02
N ASP A 111 -15.41 28.30 -7.04
CA ASP A 111 -16.09 29.60 -7.00
C ASP A 111 -15.15 30.75 -6.62
#